data_AF-A0AAW7VZJ1-F1
#
_entry.id   AF-A0AAW7VZJ1-F1
#
_cell.length_a   1.000
_cell.length_b   1.000
_cell.length_c   1.000
_cell.angle_alpha   90.00
_cell.angle_beta   90.00
_cell.angle_gamma   90.00
#
_symmetry.space_group_name_H-M   'P 1'
#
loop_
_entity.id
_entity.type
_entity.pdbx_description
1 polymer ?
#
loop_
_entity_poly.entity_id
_entity_poly.type
_entity_poly.pdbx_seq_one_letter_code
_entity_poly.pdbx_strand_id
1 'polypeptide(L)'
;MISFFNDPMVKFPKYPFLLPTISIFEDSGYIFYGSVDGPFKLNGKKTYEVVSKVIPLIRKKHTVFEILEKTSLSEDVVFKFLQLLYMKSCLVDYVDYERLSLNDKSLLSSLSRHKNYRSLADYKVSLEKRNIFISSHSQKLVSQLADLFTEVGFNIIDSANDIDIDTLILCINNTTIIENYYQNNEVIYFGIQRDYLQVGPVFFDKAVKPSMYMPDIESNSFVNELNWCSQIASMFISFFMECSQTIPVDRFYIIDANGELSSTTKIPYFKNSIGVSKIIAEYEDSCKFLATKYLNKNNHLVHYKDSNLKLTFNNNTSSFWEKLPVEQKFKSSNIDNLIKSITDFKENSNKKFSPTGGGLNSTLLYIINYDDDELYGRGVYSYSNIDKSYYRINDKVDNPSIEEIVRHDSHQYKCIVVPVSDISVIASKYNEFAFKVANLNLGVALSYILEKASSNNVSIDIVFEFDEEQLLKCFSTTNNSESIGYVVGIKND
;
A
#
# COMPACT_ATOMS: atom_id res chain seq x y z
N MET A 1 -26.72 3.41 -14.04
CA MET A 1 -26.38 4.18 -12.84
C MET A 1 -25.31 3.37 -12.12
N ILE A 2 -24.03 3.73 -12.27
CA ILE A 2 -22.92 2.96 -11.68
C ILE A 2 -23.00 3.20 -10.16
N SER A 3 -23.35 2.16 -9.41
CA SER A 3 -23.59 2.27 -7.97
C SER A 3 -22.27 2.46 -7.23
N PHE A 4 -22.28 3.22 -6.14
CA PHE A 4 -21.18 3.35 -5.18
C PHE A 4 -20.60 2.00 -4.73
N PHE A 5 -21.46 0.97 -4.67
CA PHE A 5 -21.08 -0.41 -4.32
C PHE A 5 -20.32 -1.15 -5.43
N ASN A 6 -20.38 -0.64 -6.66
CA ASN A 6 -19.63 -1.15 -7.81
C ASN A 6 -18.32 -0.38 -8.03
N ASP A 7 -18.01 0.61 -7.19
CA ASP A 7 -16.71 1.28 -7.23
C ASP A 7 -15.64 0.33 -6.66
N PRO A 8 -14.62 -0.02 -7.47
CA PRO A 8 -13.58 -0.97 -7.07
C PRO A 8 -12.71 -0.51 -5.89
N MET A 9 -12.74 0.77 -5.54
CA MET A 9 -12.02 1.39 -4.43
C MET A 9 -12.84 1.43 -3.14
N VAL A 10 -14.15 1.19 -3.23
CA VAL A 10 -15.07 1.21 -2.07
C VAL A 10 -15.13 -0.18 -1.46
N LYS A 11 -14.59 -0.34 -0.24
CA LYS A 11 -14.74 -1.58 0.54
C LYS A 11 -15.88 -1.43 1.53
N PHE A 12 -17.11 -1.58 1.05
CA PHE A 12 -18.28 -1.43 1.91
C PHE A 12 -18.31 -2.49 3.04
N PRO A 13 -18.75 -2.12 4.27
CA PRO A 13 -18.87 -3.07 5.37
C PRO A 13 -19.76 -4.27 5.04
N LYS A 14 -19.30 -5.48 5.34
CA LYS A 14 -20.13 -6.69 5.21
C LYS A 14 -21.25 -6.68 6.23
N TYR A 15 -20.94 -6.28 7.46
CA TYR A 15 -21.90 -6.07 8.54
C TYR A 15 -21.90 -4.58 8.93
N PRO A 16 -22.64 -3.71 8.22
CA PRO A 16 -22.65 -2.27 8.52
C PRO A 16 -23.08 -2.02 9.97
N PHE A 17 -22.18 -1.44 10.74
CA PHE A 17 -22.37 -1.14 12.15
C PHE A 17 -22.20 0.35 12.42
N LEU A 18 -23.19 0.96 13.08
CA LEU A 18 -23.14 2.36 13.49
C LEU A 18 -22.10 2.53 14.61
N LEU A 19 -21.13 3.41 14.38
CA LEU A 19 -20.13 3.77 15.38
C LEU A 19 -20.81 4.28 16.67
N PRO A 20 -20.47 3.75 17.86
CA PRO A 20 -21.14 4.16 19.09
C PRO A 20 -20.85 5.58 19.55
N THR A 21 -19.86 6.23 18.94
CA THR A 21 -19.60 7.66 19.09
C THR A 21 -20.62 8.53 18.36
N ILE A 22 -21.44 7.96 17.46
CA ILE A 22 -22.46 8.68 16.72
C ILE A 22 -23.73 8.80 17.56
N SER A 23 -24.03 10.04 17.94
CA SER A 23 -25.29 10.41 18.58
C SER A 23 -26.29 10.83 17.51
N ILE A 24 -27.55 10.42 17.70
CA ILE A 24 -28.65 10.75 16.78
C ILE A 24 -29.72 11.47 17.59
N PHE A 25 -30.10 12.67 17.14
CA PHE A 25 -31.13 13.50 17.76
C PHE A 25 -32.28 13.72 16.78
N GLU A 26 -33.49 13.80 17.31
CA GLU A 26 -34.67 14.17 16.52
C GLU A 26 -35.02 15.64 16.79
N ASP A 27 -34.96 16.47 15.76
CA ASP A 27 -35.41 17.87 15.76
C ASP A 27 -35.81 18.26 14.33
N SER A 28 -37.11 18.31 14.05
CA SER A 28 -37.69 18.61 12.72
C SER A 28 -37.09 17.78 11.55
N GLY A 29 -36.45 16.67 11.88
CA GLY A 29 -35.55 15.84 11.08
C GLY A 29 -34.59 15.06 11.99
N TYR A 30 -33.70 14.25 11.43
CA TYR A 30 -32.69 13.51 12.21
C TYR A 30 -31.31 14.15 12.08
N ILE A 31 -30.72 14.53 13.20
CA ILE A 31 -29.38 15.11 13.29
C ILE A 31 -28.41 14.02 13.75
N PHE A 32 -27.36 13.78 12.96
CA PHE A 32 -26.28 12.86 13.28
C PHE A 32 -25.08 13.68 13.76
N TYR A 33 -24.61 13.41 14.98
CA TYR A 33 -23.52 14.12 15.64
C TYR A 33 -22.38 13.17 15.97
N GLY A 34 -21.13 13.63 15.84
CA GLY A 34 -19.93 12.80 16.02
C GLY A 34 -19.34 12.25 14.72
N SER A 35 -19.89 12.65 13.57
CA SER A 35 -19.31 12.38 12.25
C SER A 35 -18.05 13.23 12.04
N VAL A 36 -17.15 12.73 11.20
CA VAL A 36 -15.81 13.32 10.96
C VAL A 36 -15.92 14.65 10.23
N ASP A 37 -16.91 14.79 9.35
CA ASP A 37 -17.21 16.02 8.60
C ASP A 37 -18.04 17.02 9.42
N GLY A 38 -18.21 16.79 10.72
CA GLY A 38 -19.12 17.53 11.57
C GLY A 38 -20.57 17.00 11.54
N PRO A 39 -21.49 17.60 12.29
CA PRO A 39 -22.87 17.15 12.35
C PRO A 39 -23.61 17.40 11.03
N PHE A 40 -24.53 16.49 10.67
CA PHE A 40 -25.39 16.66 9.49
C PHE A 40 -26.83 16.30 9.81
N LYS A 41 -27.76 16.93 9.09
CA LYS A 41 -29.20 16.75 9.27
C LYS A 41 -29.83 16.12 8.04
N LEU A 42 -30.71 15.14 8.27
CA LEU A 42 -31.55 14.53 7.25
C LEU A 42 -33.01 14.91 7.49
N ASN A 43 -33.65 15.43 6.44
CA ASN A 43 -35.02 15.95 6.50
C ASN A 43 -35.97 15.14 5.60
N GLY A 44 -37.26 15.23 5.88
CA GLY A 44 -38.33 14.69 5.02
C GLY A 44 -39.00 13.43 5.55
N LYS A 45 -40.23 13.17 5.08
CA LYS A 45 -41.07 12.05 5.57
C LYS A 45 -40.42 10.68 5.37
N LYS A 46 -39.76 10.44 4.23
CA LYS A 46 -39.04 9.18 3.95
C LYS A 46 -37.85 8.97 4.88
N THR A 47 -37.15 10.05 5.28
CA THR A 47 -36.04 9.95 6.23
C THR A 47 -36.50 9.38 7.56
N TYR A 48 -37.68 9.80 8.06
CA TYR A 48 -38.19 9.29 9.34
C TYR A 48 -38.40 7.78 9.33
N GLU A 49 -39.03 7.29 8.25
CA GLU A 49 -39.27 5.86 8.09
C GLU A 49 -37.95 5.07 7.98
N VAL A 50 -37.00 5.56 7.18
CA VAL A 50 -35.72 4.87 6.95
C VAL A 50 -34.86 4.86 8.21
N VAL A 51 -34.72 6.00 8.88
CA VAL A 51 -33.90 6.11 10.10
C VAL A 51 -34.46 5.23 11.20
N SER A 52 -35.77 5.30 11.46
CA SER A 52 -36.42 4.50 12.52
C SER A 52 -36.33 2.99 12.29
N LYS A 53 -36.36 2.53 11.04
CA LYS A 53 -36.27 1.10 10.69
C LYS A 53 -34.83 0.58 10.57
N VAL A 54 -33.91 1.36 10.00
CA VAL A 54 -32.53 0.90 9.71
C VAL A 54 -31.60 1.06 10.91
N ILE A 55 -31.65 2.17 11.65
CA ILE A 55 -30.73 2.44 12.78
C ILE A 55 -30.70 1.31 13.82
N PRO A 56 -31.85 0.75 14.28
CA PRO A 56 -31.83 -0.34 15.26
C PRO A 56 -31.13 -1.60 14.77
N LEU A 57 -31.11 -1.85 13.46
CA LEU A 57 -30.51 -3.04 12.85
C LEU A 57 -29.00 -2.88 12.70
N ILE A 58 -28.53 -1.70 12.27
CA ILE A 58 -27.09 -1.39 12.18
C ILE A 58 -26.43 -1.12 13.53
N ARG A 59 -27.18 -1.10 14.63
CA ARG A 59 -26.62 -1.19 15.99
C ARG A 59 -26.36 -2.63 16.44
N LYS A 60 -26.57 -3.59 15.56
CA LYS A 60 -26.38 -5.03 15.78
C LYS A 60 -25.66 -5.63 14.58
N LYS A 61 -25.25 -6.88 14.69
CA LYS A 61 -24.63 -7.64 13.60
C LYS A 61 -25.69 -8.07 12.59
N HIS A 62 -25.83 -7.30 11.51
CA HIS A 62 -26.66 -7.66 10.36
C HIS A 62 -25.93 -7.33 9.07
N THR A 63 -26.10 -8.16 8.05
CA THR A 63 -25.72 -7.89 6.67
C THR A 63 -26.70 -6.92 6.02
N VAL A 64 -26.30 -6.34 4.89
CA VAL A 64 -27.20 -5.47 4.10
C VAL A 64 -28.47 -6.21 3.66
N PHE A 65 -28.35 -7.47 3.24
CA PHE A 65 -29.50 -8.29 2.83
C PHE A 65 -30.49 -8.52 3.99
N GLU A 66 -30.00 -8.84 5.18
CA GLU A 66 -30.86 -8.99 6.36
C GLU A 66 -31.55 -7.68 6.75
N ILE A 67 -30.88 -6.53 6.55
CA ILE A 67 -31.49 -5.21 6.78
C ILE A 67 -32.63 -4.97 5.78
N LEU A 68 -32.43 -5.29 4.50
CA LEU A 68 -33.46 -5.16 3.47
C LEU A 68 -34.71 -5.99 3.81
N GLU A 69 -34.51 -7.28 4.13
CA GLU A 69 -35.60 -8.18 4.49
C GLU A 69 -36.37 -7.69 5.73
N LYS A 70 -35.65 -7.29 6.78
CA LYS A 70 -36.26 -6.90 8.07
C LYS A 70 -36.95 -5.53 8.04
N THR A 71 -36.56 -4.63 7.12
CA THR A 71 -37.17 -3.30 7.03
C THR A 71 -38.33 -3.22 6.05
N SER A 72 -38.39 -4.16 5.10
CA SER A 72 -39.34 -4.17 3.97
C SER A 72 -39.32 -2.85 3.17
N LEU A 73 -38.22 -2.12 3.24
CA LEU A 73 -37.99 -0.90 2.45
C LEU A 73 -37.44 -1.27 1.08
N SER A 74 -37.62 -0.39 0.09
CA SER A 74 -37.03 -0.59 -1.23
C SER A 74 -35.51 -0.59 -1.15
N GLU A 75 -34.89 -1.47 -1.94
CA GLU A 75 -33.44 -1.64 -2.03
C GLU A 75 -32.68 -0.32 -2.20
N ASP A 76 -33.06 0.48 -3.18
CA ASP A 76 -32.46 1.80 -3.48
C ASP A 76 -32.42 2.73 -2.27
N VAL A 77 -33.47 2.72 -1.44
CA VAL A 77 -33.59 3.60 -0.27
C VAL A 77 -32.64 3.18 0.85
N VAL A 78 -32.54 1.88 1.14
CA VAL A 78 -31.63 1.36 2.17
C VAL A 78 -30.19 1.55 1.73
N PHE A 79 -29.86 1.23 0.47
CA PHE A 79 -28.51 1.42 -0.05
C PHE A 79 -28.06 2.88 -0.05
N LYS A 80 -28.90 3.82 -0.50
CA LYS A 80 -28.59 5.26 -0.44
C LYS A 80 -28.35 5.75 0.98
N PHE A 81 -29.16 5.29 1.93
CA PHE A 81 -29.02 5.68 3.33
C PHE A 81 -27.74 5.12 3.96
N LEU A 82 -27.45 3.83 3.75
CA LEU A 82 -26.23 3.20 4.23
C LEU A 82 -24.97 3.78 3.57
N GLN A 83 -25.02 4.06 2.27
CA GLN A 83 -23.96 4.77 1.53
C GLN A 83 -23.71 6.14 2.15
N LEU A 84 -24.76 6.92 2.43
CA LEU A 84 -24.63 8.24 3.03
C LEU A 84 -23.95 8.18 4.40
N LEU A 85 -24.41 7.28 5.28
CA LEU A 85 -23.81 7.10 6.59
C LEU A 85 -22.36 6.62 6.50
N TYR A 86 -22.06 5.74 5.53
CA TYR A 86 -20.70 5.27 5.30
C TYR A 86 -19.81 6.40 4.77
N MET A 87 -20.23 7.16 3.77
CA MET A 87 -19.48 8.33 3.27
C MET A 87 -19.24 9.38 4.37
N LYS A 88 -20.19 9.53 5.30
CA LYS A 88 -20.09 10.43 6.45
C LYS A 88 -19.31 9.87 7.65
N SER A 89 -18.70 8.70 7.51
CA SER A 89 -17.92 8.10 8.59
C SER A 89 -18.70 7.80 9.84
N CYS A 90 -19.95 7.40 9.66
CA CYS A 90 -20.80 6.90 10.74
C CYS A 90 -20.77 5.38 10.86
N LEU A 91 -20.32 4.65 9.83
CA LEU A 91 -20.35 3.19 9.78
C LEU A 91 -18.95 2.56 9.78
N VAL A 92 -18.85 1.39 10.41
CA VAL A 92 -17.72 0.47 10.36
C VAL A 92 -18.24 -0.96 10.13
N ASP A 93 -17.37 -1.91 9.80
CA ASP A 93 -17.76 -3.32 9.84
C ASP A 93 -17.88 -3.78 11.30
N TYR A 94 -18.97 -4.49 11.64
CA TYR A 94 -19.23 -4.99 12.98
C TYR A 94 -18.06 -5.82 13.52
N VAL A 95 -17.45 -6.66 12.69
CA VAL A 95 -16.32 -7.52 13.10
C VAL A 95 -15.08 -6.72 13.49
N ASP A 96 -14.92 -5.52 12.93
CA ASP A 96 -13.83 -4.62 13.31
C ASP A 96 -14.12 -3.87 14.61
N TYR A 97 -15.39 -3.84 15.04
CA TYR A 97 -15.86 -3.16 16.25
C TYR A 97 -16.11 -4.12 17.43
N GLU A 98 -16.37 -5.41 17.18
CA GLU A 98 -16.45 -6.45 18.22
C GLU A 98 -15.32 -6.23 19.23
N ARG A 99 -15.66 -6.21 20.53
CA ARG A 99 -14.87 -5.59 21.59
C ARG A 99 -13.47 -6.23 21.67
N LEU A 100 -12.55 -5.67 20.89
CA LEU A 100 -11.16 -6.04 20.86
C LEU A 100 -10.61 -5.93 22.28
N SER A 101 -9.93 -6.97 22.77
CA SER A 101 -9.21 -6.87 24.02
C SER A 101 -8.14 -5.76 23.91
N LEU A 102 -7.66 -5.25 25.05
CA LEU A 102 -6.53 -4.30 25.06
C LEU A 102 -5.33 -4.86 24.27
N ASN A 103 -5.09 -6.17 24.38
CA ASN A 103 -4.06 -6.88 23.63
C ASN A 103 -4.36 -6.90 22.11
N ASP A 104 -5.58 -7.22 21.71
CA ASP A 104 -5.98 -7.23 20.29
C ASP A 104 -5.85 -5.85 19.65
N LYS A 105 -6.16 -4.77 20.39
CA LYS A 105 -5.99 -3.40 19.91
C LYS A 105 -4.51 -3.06 19.69
N SER A 106 -3.63 -3.53 20.57
CA SER A 106 -2.19 -3.34 20.44
C SER A 106 -1.66 -4.08 19.20
N LEU A 107 -1.99 -5.37 19.09
CA LEU A 107 -1.58 -6.23 17.97
C LEU A 107 -2.16 -5.77 16.63
N LEU A 108 -3.39 -5.27 16.58
CA LEU A 108 -3.97 -4.68 15.36
C LEU A 108 -3.23 -3.43 14.88
N SER A 109 -2.72 -2.63 15.82
CA SER A 109 -1.93 -1.44 15.47
C SER A 109 -0.64 -1.82 14.73
N SER A 110 -0.11 -3.01 15.00
CA SER A 110 1.11 -3.53 14.39
C SER A 110 0.89 -4.46 13.21
N LEU A 111 -0.22 -5.20 13.17
CA LEU A 111 -0.70 -5.90 11.96
C LEU A 111 -0.71 -4.96 10.75
N SER A 112 -1.08 -3.69 10.97
CA SER A 112 -1.07 -2.65 9.94
C SER A 112 0.31 -2.34 9.34
N ARG A 113 1.40 -2.69 10.05
CA ARG A 113 2.80 -2.55 9.63
C ARG A 113 3.28 -3.77 8.84
N HIS A 114 2.62 -4.92 8.98
CA HIS A 114 3.01 -6.18 8.34
C HIS A 114 1.95 -6.62 7.32
N LYS A 115 2.21 -6.34 6.03
CA LYS A 115 1.23 -6.50 4.93
C LYS A 115 0.92 -7.95 4.51
N ASN A 116 1.46 -8.94 5.21
CA ASN A 116 1.44 -10.35 4.76
C ASN A 116 0.42 -11.24 5.47
N TYR A 117 -0.34 -10.72 6.44
CA TYR A 117 -1.28 -11.51 7.24
C TYR A 117 -2.72 -11.26 6.84
N ARG A 118 -3.52 -12.32 6.74
CA ARG A 118 -4.92 -12.27 6.26
C ARG A 118 -5.89 -11.83 7.35
N SER A 119 -5.51 -11.97 8.61
CA SER A 119 -6.32 -11.62 9.78
C SER A 119 -5.45 -11.44 11.04
N LEU A 120 -6.03 -10.89 12.11
CA LEU A 120 -5.38 -10.84 13.42
C LEU A 120 -5.08 -12.24 13.98
N ALA A 121 -5.95 -13.22 13.73
CA ALA A 121 -5.73 -14.61 14.17
C ALA A 121 -4.52 -15.25 13.47
N ASP A 122 -4.39 -15.01 12.16
CA ASP A 122 -3.25 -15.45 11.34
C ASP A 122 -1.93 -14.84 11.83
N TYR A 123 -1.96 -13.56 12.20
CA TYR A 123 -0.80 -12.87 12.77
C TYR A 123 -0.42 -13.39 14.15
N LYS A 124 -1.38 -13.64 15.04
CA LYS A 124 -1.12 -14.23 16.37
C LYS A 124 -0.46 -15.61 16.26
N VAL A 125 -0.97 -16.46 15.38
CA VAL A 125 -0.37 -17.79 15.12
C VAL A 125 1.06 -17.63 14.61
N SER A 126 1.35 -16.60 13.81
CA SER A 126 2.71 -16.32 13.36
C SER A 126 3.63 -15.80 14.49
N LEU A 127 3.12 -15.02 15.43
CA LEU A 127 3.89 -14.54 16.59
C LEU A 127 4.21 -15.69 17.54
N GLU A 128 3.24 -16.56 17.82
CA GLU A 128 3.40 -17.73 18.68
C GLU A 128 4.38 -18.76 18.09
N LYS A 129 4.49 -18.84 16.77
CA LYS A 129 5.37 -19.81 16.09
C LYS A 129 6.78 -19.30 15.78
N ARG A 130 7.18 -18.13 16.26
CA ARG A 130 8.54 -17.64 16.02
C ARG A 130 9.58 -18.40 16.84
N ASN A 131 10.72 -18.68 16.20
CA ASN A 131 11.91 -19.23 16.84
C ASN A 131 12.61 -18.13 17.65
N ILE A 132 13.00 -18.44 18.89
CA ILE A 132 13.83 -17.59 19.74
C ILE A 132 15.15 -18.31 19.99
N PHE A 133 16.25 -17.59 19.76
CA PHE A 133 17.58 -17.98 20.21
C PHE A 133 18.03 -17.08 21.36
N ILE A 134 18.51 -17.68 22.46
CA ILE A 134 19.01 -16.96 23.63
C ILE A 134 20.52 -17.09 23.70
N SER A 135 21.23 -15.97 23.58
CA SER A 135 22.70 -15.91 23.65
C SER A 135 23.15 -15.30 24.98
N SER A 136 23.71 -16.13 25.86
CA SER A 136 24.28 -15.70 27.14
C SER A 136 25.43 -16.63 27.56
N HIS A 137 26.34 -16.12 28.39
CA HIS A 137 27.36 -16.94 29.04
C HIS A 137 26.82 -17.72 30.25
N SER A 138 25.64 -17.38 30.77
CA SER A 138 25.00 -18.04 31.91
C SER A 138 23.97 -19.07 31.48
N GLN A 139 24.36 -20.35 31.45
CA GLN A 139 23.46 -21.43 31.06
C GLN A 139 22.22 -21.52 31.95
N LYS A 140 22.35 -21.21 33.24
CA LYS A 140 21.22 -21.23 34.18
C LYS A 140 20.19 -20.15 33.87
N LEU A 141 20.62 -18.98 33.39
CA LEU A 141 19.72 -17.91 32.95
C LEU A 141 19.02 -18.32 31.64
N VAL A 142 19.77 -18.90 30.69
CA VAL A 142 19.22 -19.40 29.42
C VAL A 142 18.09 -20.39 29.69
N SER A 143 18.32 -21.39 30.54
CA SER A 143 17.30 -22.39 30.88
C SER A 143 16.04 -21.76 31.49
N GLN A 144 16.19 -20.83 32.45
CA GLN A 144 15.02 -20.18 33.07
C GLN A 144 14.23 -19.30 32.09
N LEU A 145 14.92 -18.58 31.21
CA LEU A 145 14.25 -17.79 30.18
C LEU A 145 13.56 -18.68 29.14
N ALA A 146 14.19 -19.78 28.74
CA ALA A 146 13.60 -20.75 27.82
C ALA A 146 12.31 -21.36 28.38
N ASP A 147 12.29 -21.73 29.67
CA ASP A 147 11.09 -22.23 30.34
C ASP A 147 9.97 -21.17 30.32
N LEU A 148 10.27 -19.93 30.70
CA LEU A 148 9.30 -18.82 30.72
C LEU A 148 8.74 -18.50 29.32
N PHE A 149 9.58 -18.55 28.28
CA PHE A 149 9.13 -18.28 26.91
C PHE A 149 8.32 -19.45 26.33
N THR A 150 8.68 -20.68 26.68
CA THR A 150 7.92 -21.88 26.28
C THR A 150 6.51 -21.87 26.90
N GLU A 151 6.37 -21.45 28.16
CA GLU A 151 5.06 -21.28 28.81
C GLU A 151 4.15 -20.28 28.09
N VAL A 152 4.74 -19.27 27.43
CA VAL A 152 4.03 -18.26 26.64
C VAL A 152 3.75 -18.73 25.20
N GLY A 153 4.33 -19.87 24.79
CA GLY A 153 4.07 -20.52 23.52
C GLY A 153 5.16 -20.33 22.47
N PHE A 154 6.30 -19.74 22.80
CA PHE A 154 7.42 -19.59 21.87
C PHE A 154 8.15 -20.89 21.59
N ASN A 155 8.76 -21.00 20.41
CA ASN A 155 9.69 -22.09 20.09
C ASN A 155 11.13 -21.67 20.41
N ILE A 156 11.80 -22.40 21.30
CA ILE A 156 13.19 -22.12 21.65
C ILE A 156 14.12 -23.00 20.81
N ILE A 157 15.11 -22.38 20.18
CA ILE A 157 16.18 -23.09 19.48
C ILE A 157 17.47 -23.04 20.30
N ASP A 158 18.11 -24.19 20.45
CA ASP A 158 19.26 -24.37 21.36
C ASP A 158 20.62 -24.19 20.67
N SER A 159 20.63 -24.04 19.34
CA SER A 159 21.83 -24.01 18.52
C SER A 159 21.85 -22.81 17.58
N ALA A 160 23.00 -22.14 17.51
CA ALA A 160 23.20 -21.03 16.56
C ALA A 160 23.14 -21.47 15.09
N ASN A 161 23.31 -22.77 14.81
CA ASN A 161 23.18 -23.33 13.47
C ASN A 161 21.72 -23.45 13.01
N ASP A 162 20.77 -23.40 13.96
CA ASP A 162 19.34 -23.51 13.68
C ASP A 162 18.69 -22.12 13.52
N ILE A 163 19.48 -21.05 13.59
CA ILE A 163 19.03 -19.68 13.34
C ILE A 163 18.73 -19.54 11.85
N ASP A 164 17.45 -19.34 11.54
CA ASP A 164 16.95 -19.04 10.21
C ASP A 164 16.56 -17.56 10.06
N ILE A 165 16.07 -17.20 8.87
CA ILE A 165 15.49 -15.88 8.61
C ILE A 165 14.24 -15.73 9.49
N ASP A 166 14.08 -14.57 10.12
CA ASP A 166 13.00 -14.23 11.07
C ASP A 166 13.10 -14.86 12.48
N THR A 167 14.16 -15.63 12.78
CA THR A 167 14.50 -15.99 14.17
C THR A 167 14.79 -14.73 14.98
N LEU A 168 14.21 -14.64 16.18
CA LEU A 168 14.48 -13.58 17.16
C LEU A 168 15.69 -13.93 18.01
N ILE A 169 16.60 -12.99 18.18
CA ILE A 169 17.84 -13.24 18.91
C ILE A 169 17.89 -12.35 20.16
N LEU A 170 17.84 -12.99 21.32
CA LEU A 170 17.99 -12.36 22.62
C LEU A 170 19.45 -12.45 23.09
N CYS A 171 20.18 -11.34 23.09
CA CYS A 171 21.58 -11.28 23.51
C CYS A 171 21.70 -10.70 24.92
N ILE A 172 22.29 -11.46 25.85
CA ILE A 172 22.48 -11.05 27.25
C ILE A 172 23.97 -11.06 27.54
N ASN A 173 24.58 -9.88 27.68
CA ASN A 173 26.02 -9.70 27.86
C ASN A 173 26.93 -10.37 26.80
N ASN A 174 26.37 -10.99 25.76
CA ASN A 174 27.11 -11.63 24.67
C ASN A 174 26.91 -10.85 23.36
N THR A 175 27.97 -10.23 22.89
CA THR A 175 27.95 -9.36 21.71
C THR A 175 28.40 -10.08 20.44
N THR A 176 29.05 -11.24 20.59
CA THR A 176 29.68 -12.02 19.51
C THR A 176 28.70 -12.42 18.42
N ILE A 177 27.46 -12.72 18.80
CA ILE A 177 26.43 -13.17 17.85
C ILE A 177 25.75 -12.00 17.13
N ILE A 178 25.81 -10.78 17.67
CA ILE A 178 25.08 -9.64 17.12
C ILE A 178 25.57 -9.36 15.70
N GLU A 179 26.89 -9.25 15.51
CA GLU A 179 27.49 -8.90 14.21
C GLU A 179 27.21 -9.93 13.10
N ASN A 180 27.02 -11.20 13.47
CA ASN A 180 26.83 -12.29 12.51
C ASN A 180 25.39 -12.40 12.01
N TYR A 181 24.39 -11.92 12.77
CA TYR A 181 22.98 -12.21 12.48
C TYR A 181 22.08 -10.96 12.36
N TYR A 182 22.48 -9.77 12.84
CA TYR A 182 21.62 -8.57 12.82
C TYR A 182 21.18 -8.08 11.44
N GLN A 183 21.82 -8.54 10.36
CA GLN A 183 21.46 -8.16 8.98
C GLN A 183 20.14 -8.80 8.54
N ASN A 184 19.85 -10.02 9.00
CA ASN A 184 18.68 -10.78 8.58
C ASN A 184 17.69 -11.08 9.73
N ASN A 185 18.04 -10.68 10.95
CA ASN A 185 17.32 -11.02 12.17
C ASN A 185 17.13 -9.80 13.08
N GLU A 186 16.06 -9.81 13.87
CA GLU A 186 15.85 -8.83 14.94
C GLU A 186 16.66 -9.27 16.16
N VAL A 187 17.69 -8.48 16.51
CA VAL A 187 18.58 -8.78 17.64
C VAL A 187 18.36 -7.78 18.76
N ILE A 188 17.96 -8.26 19.94
CA ILE A 188 17.72 -7.43 21.12
C ILE A 188 18.86 -7.64 22.12
N TYR A 189 19.50 -6.55 22.53
CA TYR A 189 20.58 -6.59 23.51
C TYR A 189 20.12 -6.22 24.91
N PHE A 190 20.56 -6.99 25.90
CA PHE A 190 20.46 -6.73 27.33
C PHE A 190 21.86 -6.75 27.95
N GLY A 191 22.26 -5.62 28.52
CA GLY A 191 23.53 -5.47 29.23
C GLY A 191 23.28 -5.51 30.74
N ILE A 192 23.65 -6.58 31.42
CA ILE A 192 23.49 -6.69 32.88
C ILE A 192 24.75 -6.20 33.56
N GLN A 193 24.60 -5.20 34.43
CA GLN A 193 25.65 -4.65 35.27
C GLN A 193 25.28 -4.84 36.75
N ARG A 194 26.21 -4.51 37.66
CA ARG A 194 26.05 -4.73 39.11
C ARG A 194 24.73 -4.17 39.66
N ASP A 195 24.43 -2.92 39.33
CA ASP A 195 23.32 -2.17 39.91
C ASP A 195 22.28 -1.72 38.86
N TYR A 196 22.42 -2.13 37.60
CA TYR A 196 21.47 -1.77 36.54
C TYR A 196 21.41 -2.78 35.39
N LEU A 197 20.26 -2.78 34.70
CA LEU A 197 20.01 -3.48 33.45
C LEU A 197 19.91 -2.46 32.32
N GLN A 198 20.78 -2.58 31.33
CA GLN A 198 20.66 -1.89 30.07
C GLN A 198 19.77 -2.68 29.11
N VAL A 199 18.84 -2.00 28.43
CA VAL A 199 17.92 -2.61 27.47
C VAL A 199 17.97 -1.88 26.13
N GLY A 200 18.24 -2.62 25.06
CA GLY A 200 18.31 -2.12 23.69
C GLY A 200 19.69 -1.61 23.25
N PRO A 201 19.80 -1.11 22.00
CA PRO A 201 18.74 -1.04 20.99
C PRO A 201 18.38 -2.41 20.39
N VAL A 202 17.32 -2.44 19.58
CA VAL A 202 17.06 -3.55 18.65
C VAL A 202 17.81 -3.30 17.36
N PHE A 203 18.71 -4.22 16.99
CA PHE A 203 19.46 -4.13 15.75
C PHE A 203 18.70 -4.80 14.59
N PHE A 204 18.59 -4.08 13.47
CA PHE A 204 18.09 -4.57 12.17
C PHE A 204 18.74 -3.77 11.02
N ASP A 205 18.68 -4.31 9.79
CA ASP A 205 19.33 -3.86 8.53
C ASP A 205 19.29 -2.34 8.22
N LYS A 206 18.45 -1.55 8.90
CA LYS A 206 18.26 -0.12 8.62
C LYS A 206 18.62 0.85 9.75
N ALA A 207 19.21 0.41 10.86
CA ALA A 207 19.53 1.31 11.95
C ALA A 207 20.83 0.94 12.68
N VAL A 208 21.94 1.48 12.18
CA VAL A 208 23.21 1.71 12.92
C VAL A 208 24.04 0.46 13.29
N LYS A 209 25.38 0.58 13.22
CA LYS A 209 26.30 -0.51 13.57
C LYS A 209 26.28 -0.78 15.09
N PRO A 210 26.30 -2.05 15.55
CA PRO A 210 26.36 -2.41 16.97
C PRO A 210 27.47 -1.69 17.75
N SER A 211 28.66 -1.56 17.14
CA SER A 211 29.82 -0.83 17.67
C SER A 211 29.56 0.62 18.10
N MET A 212 28.49 1.29 17.63
CA MET A 212 28.17 2.67 17.99
C MET A 212 27.31 2.79 19.27
N TYR A 213 26.72 1.69 19.75
CA TYR A 213 25.80 1.68 20.90
C TYR A 213 26.32 0.89 22.11
N MET A 214 27.47 0.22 21.99
CA MET A 214 28.02 -0.57 23.08
C MET A 214 28.72 0.35 24.09
N PRO A 215 28.29 0.43 25.36
CA PRO A 215 29.08 1.07 26.39
C PRO A 215 30.31 0.21 26.73
N ASP A 216 31.36 0.84 27.26
CA ASP A 216 32.46 0.15 27.91
C ASP A 216 31.89 -0.72 29.06
N ILE A 217 31.76 -2.02 28.82
CA ILE A 217 31.38 -2.99 29.83
C ILE A 217 32.54 -3.05 30.83
N GLU A 218 32.32 -2.63 32.08
CA GLU A 218 33.28 -2.89 33.15
C GLU A 218 33.38 -4.41 33.36
N SER A 219 34.38 -5.02 32.73
CA SER A 219 34.59 -6.48 32.66
C SER A 219 34.84 -7.17 34.01
N ASN A 220 34.87 -6.41 35.12
CA ASN A 220 35.39 -6.85 36.41
C ASN A 220 34.34 -6.89 37.54
N SER A 221 33.06 -6.66 37.26
CA SER A 221 32.02 -6.77 38.29
C SER A 221 31.39 -8.17 38.32
N PHE A 222 31.26 -8.75 39.52
CA PHE A 222 30.49 -10.00 39.70
C PHE A 222 29.01 -9.66 39.62
N VAL A 223 28.35 -10.08 38.54
CA VAL A 223 26.95 -9.78 38.25
C VAL A 223 26.09 -11.01 38.51
N ASN A 224 25.06 -10.90 39.35
CA ASN A 224 24.07 -11.96 39.53
C ASN A 224 22.96 -11.83 38.48
N GLU A 225 23.21 -12.38 37.30
CA GLU A 225 22.32 -12.26 36.14
C GLU A 225 20.90 -12.83 36.38
N LEU A 226 20.75 -13.79 37.29
CA LEU A 226 19.46 -14.43 37.59
C LEU A 226 18.43 -13.47 38.21
N ASN A 227 18.88 -12.43 38.92
CA ASN A 227 17.99 -11.44 39.51
C ASN A 227 17.17 -10.67 38.46
N TRP A 228 17.67 -10.63 37.21
CA TRP A 228 17.05 -9.92 36.10
C TRP A 228 16.21 -10.80 35.20
N CYS A 229 16.16 -12.12 35.44
CA CYS A 229 15.47 -13.10 34.58
C CYS A 229 14.00 -12.72 34.31
N SER A 230 13.22 -12.46 35.36
CA SER A 230 11.81 -12.08 35.21
C SER A 230 11.62 -10.74 34.49
N GLN A 231 12.52 -9.78 34.70
CA GLN A 231 12.47 -8.48 34.05
C GLN A 231 12.78 -8.59 32.55
N ILE A 232 13.84 -9.34 32.20
CA ILE A 232 14.23 -9.62 30.82
C ILE A 232 13.09 -10.33 30.09
N ALA A 233 12.53 -11.39 30.70
CA ALA A 233 11.42 -12.13 30.12
C ALA A 233 10.20 -11.23 29.88
N SER A 234 9.79 -10.47 30.90
CA SER A 234 8.64 -9.58 30.80
C SER A 234 8.82 -8.51 29.71
N MET A 235 10.01 -7.90 29.63
CA MET A 235 10.29 -6.88 28.61
C MET A 235 10.38 -7.46 27.20
N PHE A 236 11.02 -8.61 27.04
CA PHE A 236 11.10 -9.30 25.76
C PHE A 236 9.71 -9.70 25.27
N ILE A 237 8.91 -10.34 26.12
CA ILE A 237 7.52 -10.73 25.81
C ILE A 237 6.70 -9.49 25.48
N SER A 238 6.79 -8.43 26.27
CA SER A 238 5.96 -7.23 26.06
C SER A 238 6.36 -6.46 24.80
N PHE A 239 7.64 -6.46 24.44
CA PHE A 239 8.12 -5.89 23.19
C PHE A 239 7.69 -6.72 21.99
N PHE A 240 7.92 -8.03 22.05
CA PHE A 240 7.66 -8.92 20.92
C PHE A 240 6.17 -9.15 20.67
N MET A 241 5.38 -9.26 21.74
CA MET A 241 3.91 -9.27 21.64
C MET A 241 3.35 -7.87 21.43
N GLU A 242 4.21 -6.86 21.33
CA GLU A 242 3.88 -5.45 21.08
C GLU A 242 2.84 -4.89 22.07
N CYS A 243 2.81 -5.47 23.27
CA CYS A 243 2.05 -4.99 24.42
C CYS A 243 2.61 -3.67 24.96
N SER A 244 3.87 -3.35 24.66
CA SER A 244 4.53 -2.09 25.04
C SER A 244 5.67 -1.69 24.11
N GLN A 245 5.86 -0.37 23.88
CA GLN A 245 7.02 0.18 23.17
C GLN A 245 8.25 0.35 24.08
N THR A 246 8.46 -0.60 24.99
CA THR A 246 9.44 -0.49 26.08
C THR A 246 10.87 -0.78 25.67
N ILE A 247 11.11 -1.28 24.46
CA ILE A 247 12.47 -1.47 23.93
C ILE A 247 12.69 -0.46 22.81
N PRO A 248 13.72 0.39 22.90
CA PRO A 248 13.99 1.44 21.94
C PRO A 248 14.67 0.87 20.69
N VAL A 249 14.30 1.41 19.53
CA VAL A 249 14.89 1.06 18.24
C VAL A 249 16.22 1.77 18.01
N ASP A 250 16.37 3.00 18.52
CA ASP A 250 17.50 3.90 18.26
C ASP A 250 18.18 4.43 19.55
N ARG A 251 17.86 3.85 20.72
CA ARG A 251 18.38 4.26 22.04
C ARG A 251 18.62 3.04 22.92
N PHE A 252 18.94 3.26 24.19
CA PHE A 252 18.86 2.24 25.22
C PHE A 252 18.24 2.83 26.50
N TYR A 253 17.64 1.97 27.31
CA TYR A 253 17.19 2.31 28.65
C TYR A 253 18.14 1.76 29.70
N ILE A 254 18.26 2.46 30.82
CA ILE A 254 18.92 1.96 32.03
C ILE A 254 17.83 1.80 33.10
N ILE A 255 17.72 0.59 33.63
CA ILE A 255 16.85 0.25 34.75
C ILE A 255 17.75 -0.03 35.94
N ASP A 256 17.67 0.76 37.00
CA ASP A 256 18.46 0.51 38.21
C ASP A 256 17.92 -0.68 39.01
N ALA A 257 18.66 -1.13 40.02
CA ALA A 257 18.26 -2.23 40.90
C ALA A 257 16.95 -1.98 41.68
N ASN A 258 16.48 -0.74 41.75
CA ASN A 258 15.20 -0.36 42.37
C ASN A 258 14.04 -0.35 41.36
N GLY A 259 14.31 -0.58 40.07
CA GLY A 259 13.33 -0.55 38.99
C GLY A 259 13.07 0.84 38.41
N GLU A 260 13.87 1.85 38.76
CA GLU A 260 13.73 3.19 38.19
C GLU A 260 14.28 3.22 36.76
N LEU A 261 13.44 3.70 35.84
CA LEU A 261 13.75 3.80 34.42
C LEU A 261 14.34 5.17 34.11
N SER A 262 15.56 5.19 33.59
CA SER A 262 16.17 6.39 33.01
C SER A 262 16.48 6.17 31.52
N SER A 263 16.07 7.12 30.68
CA SER A 263 16.43 7.14 29.27
C SER A 263 17.68 7.99 29.08
N THR A 264 18.72 7.45 28.44
CA THR A 264 19.91 8.24 28.10
C THR A 264 20.09 8.27 26.58
N THR A 265 20.31 9.46 26.03
CA THR A 265 20.74 9.67 24.65
C THR A 265 22.20 10.08 24.72
N LYS A 266 23.14 9.15 24.50
CA LYS A 266 24.54 9.55 24.34
C LYS A 266 24.78 9.79 22.85
N ILE A 267 24.56 11.02 22.39
CA ILE A 267 25.21 11.53 21.18
C ILE A 267 26.23 12.57 21.65
N PRO A 268 27.53 12.25 21.80
CA PRO A 268 28.55 13.27 21.77
C PRO A 268 28.77 13.69 20.30
N TYR A 269 29.03 14.98 20.09
CA TYR A 269 29.40 15.63 18.81
C TYR A 269 28.28 16.16 17.92
N PHE A 270 27.71 17.29 18.32
CA PHE A 270 27.47 18.39 17.38
C PHE A 270 28.34 19.60 17.79
N LYS A 271 29.64 19.51 17.48
CA LYS A 271 30.46 20.70 17.25
C LYS A 271 30.63 20.82 15.75
N ASN A 272 30.04 21.87 15.20
CA ASN A 272 30.22 22.39 13.84
C ASN A 272 29.80 21.47 12.69
N SER A 273 28.63 21.76 12.11
CA SER A 273 28.49 21.66 10.66
C SER A 273 27.40 22.58 10.14
N ILE A 274 27.85 23.50 9.29
CA ILE A 274 27.11 24.18 8.24
C ILE A 274 26.28 23.15 7.47
N GLY A 275 24.98 23.42 7.24
CA GLY A 275 24.11 22.50 6.51
C GLY A 275 22.62 22.65 6.79
N VAL A 276 22.08 23.88 6.73
CA VAL A 276 20.63 24.10 6.83
C VAL A 276 19.87 23.36 5.72
N SER A 277 20.49 23.17 4.56
CA SER A 277 19.97 22.39 3.44
C SER A 277 19.86 20.88 3.72
N LYS A 278 20.70 20.33 4.60
CA LYS A 278 20.62 18.91 5.01
C LYS A 278 19.51 18.70 6.03
N ILE A 279 19.27 19.67 6.91
CA ILE A 279 18.14 19.68 7.85
C ILE A 279 16.81 19.82 7.11
N ILE A 280 16.75 20.59 6.02
CA ILE A 280 15.55 20.69 5.16
C ILE A 280 15.33 19.38 4.39
N ALA A 281 16.38 18.75 3.85
CA ALA A 281 16.26 17.45 3.20
C ALA A 281 15.87 16.33 4.20
N GLU A 282 16.41 16.36 5.42
CA GLU A 282 16.03 15.45 6.52
C GLU A 282 14.61 15.75 7.04
N TYR A 283 14.17 17.01 7.04
CA TYR A 283 12.78 17.40 7.30
C TYR A 283 11.85 16.86 6.20
N GLU A 284 12.18 17.03 4.92
CA GLU A 284 11.41 16.48 3.80
C GLU A 284 11.40 14.94 3.79
N ASP A 285 12.49 14.29 4.20
CA ASP A 285 12.56 12.83 4.39
C ASP A 285 11.77 12.37 5.64
N SER A 286 11.71 13.18 6.70
CA SER A 286 10.89 12.93 7.89
C SER A 286 9.40 13.26 7.68
N CYS A 287 9.10 14.07 6.65
CA CYS A 287 7.76 14.36 6.14
C CYS A 287 7.31 13.37 5.07
N LYS A 288 7.99 12.22 4.90
CA LYS A 288 7.42 11.04 4.23
C LYS A 288 6.07 10.74 4.88
N PHE A 289 5.00 11.01 4.12
CA PHE A 289 3.57 10.81 4.37
C PHE A 289 3.16 10.49 5.81
N LEU A 290 2.19 11.25 6.35
CA LEU A 290 1.50 10.95 7.61
C LEU A 290 1.31 9.43 7.80
N ALA A 291 1.80 8.92 8.93
CA ALA A 291 1.46 7.59 9.39
C ALA A 291 -0.07 7.43 9.33
N THR A 292 -0.51 6.41 8.61
CA THR A 292 -1.91 5.98 8.42
C THR A 292 -2.71 5.83 9.72
N LYS A 293 -2.07 5.90 10.90
CA LYS A 293 -2.68 5.86 12.24
C LYS A 293 -3.63 7.03 12.57
N TYR A 294 -3.69 8.07 11.73
CA TYR A 294 -4.65 9.19 11.87
C TYR A 294 -5.60 9.34 10.68
N LEU A 295 -5.56 8.40 9.72
CA LEU A 295 -6.50 8.39 8.63
C LEU A 295 -7.77 7.68 9.10
N ASN A 296 -8.91 8.37 9.06
CA ASN A 296 -10.20 7.75 9.30
C ASN A 296 -10.34 6.52 8.40
N LYS A 297 -11.06 5.47 8.84
CA LYS A 297 -11.28 4.27 8.00
C LYS A 297 -11.92 4.59 6.63
N ASN A 298 -12.48 5.79 6.47
CA ASN A 298 -13.01 6.33 5.22
C ASN A 298 -12.06 7.22 4.41
N ASN A 299 -10.75 7.24 4.71
CA ASN A 299 -9.81 8.01 3.91
C ASN A 299 -9.58 7.46 2.50
N HIS A 300 -9.97 6.21 2.23
CA HIS A 300 -10.11 5.71 0.87
C HIS A 300 -11.25 6.40 0.08
N LEU A 301 -12.22 7.01 0.79
CA LEU A 301 -13.32 7.82 0.25
C LEU A 301 -13.05 9.33 0.29
N VAL A 302 -11.97 9.81 0.93
CA VAL A 302 -11.65 11.26 0.99
C VAL A 302 -11.43 11.84 -0.41
N HIS A 303 -11.07 10.99 -1.37
CA HIS A 303 -11.01 11.33 -2.80
C HIS A 303 -12.16 10.74 -3.63
N TYR A 304 -13.20 10.17 -3.02
CA TYR A 304 -14.39 9.73 -3.73
C TYR A 304 -15.27 10.94 -4.02
N LYS A 305 -15.46 11.21 -5.31
CA LYS A 305 -16.46 12.13 -5.85
C LYS A 305 -17.10 11.41 -7.03
N ASP A 306 -18.40 11.57 -7.25
CA ASP A 306 -19.06 10.98 -8.44
C ASP A 306 -18.41 11.47 -9.75
N SER A 307 -17.81 12.66 -9.75
CA SER A 307 -16.98 13.16 -10.85
C SER A 307 -15.76 12.28 -11.14
N ASN A 308 -15.17 11.65 -10.13
CA ASN A 308 -13.97 10.84 -10.26
C ASN A 308 -14.27 9.46 -10.87
N LEU A 309 -15.47 8.92 -10.60
CA LEU A 309 -15.99 7.72 -11.27
C LEU A 309 -16.16 7.95 -12.78
N LYS A 310 -16.57 9.15 -13.20
CA LYS A 310 -16.64 9.48 -14.64
C LYS A 310 -15.26 9.44 -15.29
N LEU A 311 -14.20 9.82 -14.56
CA LEU A 311 -12.83 9.78 -15.06
C LEU A 311 -12.28 8.34 -15.20
N THR A 312 -12.85 7.34 -14.50
CA THR A 312 -12.54 5.91 -14.72
C THR A 312 -13.03 5.42 -16.08
N PHE A 313 -14.01 6.10 -16.69
CA PHE A 313 -14.54 5.79 -18.02
C PHE A 313 -14.33 6.95 -18.99
N ASN A 314 -13.29 7.77 -18.77
CA ASN A 314 -13.00 8.87 -19.67
C ASN A 314 -12.75 8.32 -21.08
N ASN A 315 -13.53 8.81 -22.05
CA ASN A 315 -13.35 8.44 -23.43
C ASN A 315 -12.37 9.42 -24.06
N ASN A 316 -11.21 8.92 -24.45
CA ASN A 316 -10.11 9.71 -25.00
C ASN A 316 -10.04 9.61 -26.53
N THR A 317 -11.13 9.18 -27.18
CA THR A 317 -11.21 9.10 -28.64
C THR A 317 -11.61 10.43 -29.26
N SER A 318 -11.09 10.70 -30.45
CA SER A 318 -11.43 11.87 -31.26
C SER A 318 -12.45 11.52 -32.34
N SER A 319 -13.39 12.43 -32.62
CA SER A 319 -14.31 12.30 -33.76
C SER A 319 -13.62 12.35 -35.11
N PHE A 320 -12.36 12.79 -35.16
CA PHE A 320 -11.56 12.84 -36.39
C PHE A 320 -10.82 11.52 -36.66
N TRP A 321 -10.76 10.60 -35.70
CA TRP A 321 -10.12 9.31 -35.91
C TRP A 321 -11.10 8.34 -36.57
N GLU A 322 -10.60 7.52 -37.48
CA GLU A 322 -11.38 6.48 -38.13
C GLU A 322 -11.52 5.29 -37.18
N LYS A 323 -12.74 5.06 -36.71
CA LYS A 323 -13.04 3.87 -35.92
C LYS A 323 -13.04 2.63 -36.82
N LEU A 324 -12.19 1.66 -36.51
CA LEU A 324 -12.19 0.38 -37.20
C LEU A 324 -13.36 -0.50 -36.71
N PRO A 325 -13.85 -1.44 -37.54
CA PRO A 325 -14.83 -2.44 -37.09
C PRO A 325 -14.35 -3.20 -35.84
N VAL A 326 -15.28 -3.60 -34.96
CA VAL A 326 -14.95 -4.23 -33.67
C VAL A 326 -14.24 -5.58 -33.85
N GLU A 327 -14.46 -6.22 -35.00
CA GLU A 327 -13.81 -7.47 -35.38
C GLU A 327 -12.34 -7.27 -35.77
N GLN A 328 -11.94 -6.04 -36.14
CA GLN A 328 -10.57 -5.73 -36.54
C GLN A 328 -9.64 -5.75 -35.32
N LYS A 329 -8.65 -6.64 -35.37
CA LYS A 329 -7.66 -6.87 -34.30
C LYS A 329 -6.31 -7.15 -34.93
N PHE A 330 -5.26 -7.16 -34.10
CA PHE A 330 -3.97 -7.68 -34.53
C PHE A 330 -4.11 -9.14 -34.99
N LYS A 331 -3.50 -9.46 -36.13
CA LYS A 331 -3.46 -10.81 -36.70
C LYS A 331 -2.75 -11.77 -35.73
N SER A 332 -1.67 -11.31 -35.10
CA SER A 332 -1.06 -11.99 -33.96
C SER A 332 -1.92 -11.79 -32.71
N SER A 333 -2.56 -12.86 -32.27
CA SER A 333 -3.32 -12.87 -31.01
C SER A 333 -2.44 -12.55 -29.80
N ASN A 334 -1.14 -12.85 -29.85
CA ASN A 334 -0.20 -12.55 -28.78
C ASN A 334 0.03 -11.04 -28.63
N ILE A 335 0.16 -10.32 -29.75
CA ILE A 335 0.30 -8.86 -29.77
C ILE A 335 -1.02 -8.20 -29.32
N ASP A 336 -2.16 -8.67 -29.84
CA ASP A 336 -3.49 -8.18 -29.44
C ASP A 336 -3.73 -8.34 -27.93
N ASN A 337 -3.37 -9.50 -27.38
CA ASN A 337 -3.50 -9.79 -25.95
C ASN A 337 -2.56 -8.94 -25.09
N LEU A 338 -1.33 -8.70 -25.55
CA LEU A 338 -0.39 -7.80 -24.89
C LEU A 338 -0.99 -6.40 -24.78
N ILE A 339 -1.41 -5.81 -25.91
CA ILE A 339 -2.01 -4.47 -25.98
C ILE A 339 -3.19 -4.35 -25.01
N LYS A 340 -4.13 -5.30 -25.08
CA LYS A 340 -5.31 -5.32 -24.20
C LYS A 340 -4.95 -5.41 -22.73
N SER A 341 -4.00 -6.26 -22.37
CA SER A 341 -3.61 -6.45 -20.97
C SER A 341 -3.03 -5.21 -20.29
N ILE A 342 -2.60 -4.20 -21.06
CA ILE A 342 -2.08 -2.94 -20.53
C ILE A 342 -3.22 -2.02 -20.08
N THR A 343 -4.30 -1.91 -20.85
CA THR A 343 -5.33 -0.88 -20.64
C THR A 343 -6.75 -1.41 -20.41
N ASP A 344 -7.04 -2.69 -20.71
CA ASP A 344 -8.38 -3.25 -20.56
C ASP A 344 -8.83 -3.39 -19.10
N PHE A 345 -10.14 -3.41 -18.95
CA PHE A 345 -10.80 -3.78 -17.72
C PHE A 345 -10.85 -5.30 -17.57
N LYS A 346 -10.61 -5.79 -16.35
CA LYS A 346 -10.82 -7.19 -15.97
C LYS A 346 -12.30 -7.54 -16.12
N GLU A 347 -12.57 -8.78 -16.55
CA GLU A 347 -13.93 -9.26 -16.76
C GLU A 347 -14.86 -8.98 -15.57
N ASN A 348 -16.07 -8.51 -15.88
CA ASN A 348 -17.11 -8.18 -14.90
C ASN A 348 -16.69 -7.18 -13.81
N SER A 349 -15.69 -6.34 -14.09
CA SER A 349 -15.23 -5.34 -13.15
C SER A 349 -14.88 -4.02 -13.83
N ASN A 350 -14.89 -2.94 -13.06
CA ASN A 350 -14.38 -1.63 -13.47
C ASN A 350 -12.87 -1.49 -13.17
N LYS A 351 -12.17 -2.58 -12.88
CA LYS A 351 -10.74 -2.58 -12.55
C LYS A 351 -9.93 -2.82 -13.81
N LYS A 352 -8.96 -1.96 -14.09
CA LYS A 352 -7.98 -2.18 -15.15
C LYS A 352 -7.04 -3.34 -14.78
N PHE A 353 -6.49 -4.02 -15.78
CA PHE A 353 -5.41 -4.99 -15.57
C PHE A 353 -4.20 -4.29 -14.95
N SER A 354 -3.68 -3.25 -15.61
CA SER A 354 -2.66 -2.35 -15.07
C SER A 354 -3.30 -1.27 -14.18
N PRO A 355 -2.93 -1.18 -12.89
CA PRO A 355 -3.51 -0.19 -11.99
C PRO A 355 -3.00 1.23 -12.29
N THR A 356 -3.87 2.22 -12.10
CA THR A 356 -3.52 3.65 -12.25
C THR A 356 -3.83 4.41 -10.96
N GLY A 357 -3.13 5.52 -10.74
CA GLY A 357 -3.38 6.44 -9.64
C GLY A 357 -4.85 6.85 -9.58
N GLY A 358 -5.52 6.43 -8.51
CA GLY A 358 -6.93 6.75 -8.29
C GLY A 358 -7.92 6.03 -9.20
N GLY A 359 -7.50 5.00 -9.94
CA GLY A 359 -8.36 4.22 -10.84
C GLY A 359 -8.85 4.99 -12.06
N LEU A 360 -8.12 6.03 -12.48
CA LEU A 360 -8.48 6.89 -13.61
C LEU A 360 -8.10 6.24 -14.96
N ASN A 361 -8.89 6.49 -16.01
CA ASN A 361 -8.55 6.09 -17.38
C ASN A 361 -7.55 7.06 -18.02
N SER A 362 -6.38 7.19 -17.39
CA SER A 362 -5.35 8.18 -17.73
C SER A 362 -4.20 7.61 -18.56
N THR A 363 -4.05 6.29 -18.63
CA THR A 363 -3.07 5.66 -19.52
C THR A 363 -3.72 5.37 -20.87
N LEU A 364 -3.28 6.09 -21.90
CA LEU A 364 -3.59 5.92 -23.31
C LEU A 364 -2.59 4.97 -23.95
N LEU A 365 -2.97 4.37 -25.07
CA LEU A 365 -2.13 3.45 -25.81
C LEU A 365 -2.19 3.76 -27.30
N TYR A 366 -1.12 4.39 -27.80
CA TYR A 366 -0.92 4.61 -29.22
C TYR A 366 -0.06 3.50 -29.81
N ILE A 367 -0.23 3.24 -31.10
CA ILE A 367 0.45 2.18 -31.81
C ILE A 367 0.89 2.70 -33.18
N ILE A 368 2.17 2.53 -33.51
CA ILE A 368 2.70 2.79 -34.85
C ILE A 368 2.91 1.42 -35.49
N ASN A 369 2.12 1.10 -36.52
CA ASN A 369 2.16 -0.19 -37.19
C ASN A 369 2.96 -0.08 -38.49
N TYR A 370 4.04 -0.85 -38.62
CA TYR A 370 4.88 -0.88 -39.82
C TYR A 370 4.56 -2.06 -40.74
N ASP A 371 3.73 -3.01 -40.29
CA ASP A 371 3.37 -4.21 -41.04
C ASP A 371 1.96 -4.08 -41.64
N ASP A 372 1.87 -4.16 -42.97
CA ASP A 372 0.60 -4.02 -43.70
C ASP A 372 -0.43 -5.10 -43.35
N ASP A 373 0.04 -6.30 -42.96
CA ASP A 373 -0.78 -7.48 -42.72
C ASP A 373 -1.17 -7.66 -41.24
N GLU A 374 -0.49 -6.96 -40.33
CA GLU A 374 -0.60 -7.24 -38.90
C GLU A 374 -1.85 -6.60 -38.27
N LEU A 375 -2.36 -5.48 -38.79
CA LEU A 375 -3.60 -4.83 -38.33
C LEU A 375 -4.51 -4.42 -39.49
N TYR A 376 -4.45 -3.16 -39.93
CA TYR A 376 -5.30 -2.60 -40.99
C TYR A 376 -4.47 -1.67 -41.87
N GLY A 377 -3.40 -2.27 -42.45
CA GLY A 377 -2.34 -1.55 -43.14
C GLY A 377 -1.34 -0.89 -42.18
N ARG A 378 -0.30 -0.30 -42.76
CA ARG A 378 0.55 0.67 -42.08
C ARG A 378 -0.28 1.87 -41.59
N GLY A 379 -0.02 2.31 -40.36
CA GLY A 379 -0.69 3.48 -39.81
C GLY A 379 -0.29 3.80 -38.37
N VAL A 380 -0.79 4.95 -37.90
CA VAL A 380 -0.79 5.32 -36.49
C VAL A 380 -2.19 5.08 -35.93
N TYR A 381 -2.27 4.35 -34.83
CA TYR A 381 -3.51 3.90 -34.22
C TYR A 381 -3.57 4.26 -32.75
N SER A 382 -4.78 4.27 -32.20
CA SER A 382 -5.05 4.29 -30.76
C SER A 382 -5.95 3.13 -30.40
N TYR A 383 -5.69 2.48 -29.27
CA TYR A 383 -6.60 1.48 -28.71
C TYR A 383 -7.49 2.10 -27.63
N SER A 384 -8.80 1.91 -27.76
CA SER A 384 -9.78 2.34 -26.76
C SER A 384 -10.31 1.14 -25.97
N ASN A 385 -10.07 1.16 -24.66
CA ASN A 385 -10.56 0.15 -23.72
C ASN A 385 -12.05 0.31 -23.36
N ILE A 386 -12.67 1.45 -23.68
CA ILE A 386 -14.08 1.75 -23.38
C ILE A 386 -15.02 0.97 -24.30
N ASP A 387 -14.73 1.00 -25.60
CA ASP A 387 -15.50 0.33 -26.65
C ASP A 387 -14.71 -0.81 -27.31
N LYS A 388 -13.55 -1.15 -26.76
CA LYS A 388 -12.67 -2.26 -27.16
C LYS A 388 -12.31 -2.23 -28.65
N SER A 389 -12.15 -1.04 -29.21
CA SER A 389 -11.95 -0.82 -30.64
C SER A 389 -10.62 -0.13 -30.92
N TYR A 390 -10.03 -0.42 -32.08
CA TYR A 390 -8.90 0.33 -32.61
C TYR A 390 -9.39 1.52 -33.44
N TYR A 391 -8.66 2.63 -33.35
CA TYR A 391 -8.91 3.85 -34.10
C TYR A 391 -7.68 4.17 -34.92
N ARG A 392 -7.83 4.35 -36.23
CA ARG A 392 -6.76 4.84 -37.10
C ARG A 392 -6.74 6.37 -37.03
N ILE A 393 -5.61 6.91 -36.60
CA ILE A 393 -5.33 8.35 -36.49
C ILE A 393 -4.84 8.87 -37.83
N ASN A 394 -3.94 8.11 -38.46
CA ASN A 394 -3.33 8.44 -39.75
C ASN A 394 -2.90 7.14 -40.44
N ASP A 395 -2.96 7.10 -41.77
CA ASP A 395 -2.53 6.00 -42.63
C ASP A 395 -1.10 6.18 -43.18
N LYS A 396 -0.43 7.29 -42.84
CA LYS A 396 0.94 7.58 -43.26
C LYS A 396 1.94 7.22 -42.16
N VAL A 397 2.69 6.15 -42.39
CA VAL A 397 3.86 5.77 -41.58
C VAL A 397 5.17 6.03 -42.32
N ASP A 398 5.14 6.02 -43.65
CA ASP A 398 6.31 6.13 -44.54
C ASP A 398 6.92 7.55 -44.64
N ASN A 399 6.74 8.38 -43.62
CA ASN A 399 7.43 9.66 -43.55
C ASN A 399 8.75 9.42 -42.81
N PRO A 400 9.94 9.67 -43.39
CA PRO A 400 11.23 9.47 -42.72
C PRO A 400 11.34 10.13 -41.34
N SER A 401 10.43 11.06 -41.02
CA SER A 401 10.26 11.61 -39.68
C SER A 401 9.96 10.59 -38.57
N ILE A 402 9.16 9.54 -38.75
CA ILE A 402 8.79 8.68 -37.59
C ILE A 402 9.97 7.82 -37.11
N GLU A 403 10.76 7.30 -38.04
CA GLU A 403 12.01 6.59 -37.75
C GLU A 403 13.02 7.52 -37.05
N GLU A 404 13.15 8.78 -37.53
CA GLU A 404 13.97 9.80 -36.89
C GLU A 404 13.47 10.18 -35.48
N ILE A 405 12.15 10.29 -35.31
CA ILE A 405 11.49 10.64 -34.05
C ILE A 405 11.75 9.57 -33.00
N VAL A 406 11.61 8.29 -33.36
CA VAL A 406 11.81 7.18 -32.42
C VAL A 406 13.25 6.63 -32.47
N ARG A 407 14.12 7.24 -33.30
CA ARG A 407 15.54 6.92 -33.48
C ARG A 407 15.82 5.42 -33.71
N HIS A 408 15.05 4.79 -34.60
CA HIS A 408 15.18 3.36 -34.92
C HIS A 408 14.95 3.10 -36.42
N ASP A 409 15.33 1.90 -36.87
CA ASP A 409 15.06 1.39 -38.22
C ASP A 409 13.68 0.71 -38.27
N SER A 410 12.79 1.10 -39.19
CA SER A 410 11.44 0.52 -39.30
C SER A 410 11.44 -0.98 -39.64
N HIS A 411 12.54 -1.51 -40.18
CA HIS A 411 12.68 -2.95 -40.41
C HIS A 411 12.96 -3.76 -39.15
N GLN A 412 13.23 -3.10 -38.01
CA GLN A 412 13.54 -3.77 -36.75
C GLN A 412 12.28 -4.28 -36.02
N TYR A 413 11.14 -3.60 -36.20
CA TYR A 413 9.92 -3.84 -35.42
C TYR A 413 8.70 -4.03 -36.31
N LYS A 414 7.80 -4.97 -35.96
CA LYS A 414 6.47 -5.10 -36.57
C LYS A 414 5.61 -3.88 -36.26
N CYS A 415 5.65 -3.45 -35.01
CA CYS A 415 4.97 -2.26 -34.53
C CYS A 415 5.64 -1.70 -33.28
N ILE A 416 5.34 -0.44 -32.99
CA ILE A 416 5.75 0.24 -31.76
C ILE A 416 4.51 0.59 -30.96
N VAL A 417 4.51 0.17 -29.69
CA VAL A 417 3.49 0.51 -28.72
C VAL A 417 3.99 1.68 -27.88
N VAL A 418 3.17 2.73 -27.77
CA VAL A 418 3.51 3.98 -27.08
C VAL A 418 2.49 4.21 -25.97
N PRO A 419 2.80 3.78 -24.73
CA PRO A 419 2.01 4.13 -23.56
C PRO A 419 2.16 5.61 -23.24
N VAL A 420 1.04 6.31 -23.10
CA VAL A 420 1.00 7.75 -22.82
C VAL A 420 0.16 8.00 -21.59
N SER A 421 0.59 8.92 -20.72
CA SER A 421 -0.20 9.32 -19.57
C SER A 421 -0.81 10.71 -19.77
N ASP A 422 -2.14 10.79 -19.72
CA ASP A 422 -2.91 12.04 -19.78
C ASP A 422 -2.88 12.74 -18.41
N ILE A 423 -2.04 13.78 -18.32
CA ILE A 423 -1.84 14.60 -17.12
C ILE A 423 -3.10 15.41 -16.81
N SER A 424 -3.89 15.82 -17.81
CA SER A 424 -5.11 16.61 -17.59
C SER A 424 -6.20 15.80 -16.88
N VAL A 425 -6.39 14.54 -17.27
CA VAL A 425 -7.31 13.62 -16.58
C VAL A 425 -6.87 13.38 -15.14
N ILE A 426 -5.56 13.24 -14.92
CA ILE A 426 -5.02 13.04 -13.58
C ILE A 426 -5.15 14.32 -12.74
N ALA A 427 -4.87 15.49 -13.32
CA ALA A 427 -4.96 16.80 -12.68
C ALA A 427 -6.39 17.10 -12.23
N SER A 428 -7.40 16.61 -12.94
CA SER A 428 -8.80 16.72 -12.52
C SER A 428 -9.08 16.12 -11.12
N LYS A 429 -8.24 15.19 -10.64
CA LYS A 429 -8.31 14.60 -9.30
C LYS A 429 -7.17 15.02 -8.36
N TYR A 430 -5.96 15.14 -8.90
CA TYR A 430 -4.73 15.31 -8.12
C TYR A 430 -4.09 16.70 -8.25
N ASN A 431 -4.68 17.60 -9.05
CA ASN A 431 -4.17 18.95 -9.32
C ASN A 431 -2.65 18.93 -9.61
N GLU A 432 -1.87 19.64 -8.80
CA GLU A 432 -0.42 19.81 -8.94
C GLU A 432 0.38 18.50 -8.82
N PHE A 433 -0.18 17.45 -8.22
CA PHE A 433 0.47 16.13 -8.13
C PHE A 433 0.36 15.28 -9.41
N ALA A 434 -0.36 15.78 -10.42
CA ALA A 434 -0.68 14.99 -11.61
C ALA A 434 0.52 14.46 -12.37
N PHE A 435 1.58 15.26 -12.52
CA PHE A 435 2.78 14.84 -13.23
C PHE A 435 3.50 13.67 -12.54
N LYS A 436 3.57 13.68 -11.20
CA LYS A 436 4.16 12.57 -10.44
C LYS A 436 3.35 11.28 -10.60
N VAL A 437 2.02 11.40 -10.54
CA VAL A 437 1.11 10.27 -10.73
C VAL A 437 1.17 9.74 -12.17
N ALA A 438 1.32 10.62 -13.16
CA ALA A 438 1.48 10.25 -14.57
C ALA A 438 2.72 9.35 -14.79
N ASN A 439 3.87 9.76 -14.25
CA ASN A 439 5.10 8.98 -14.32
C ASN A 439 4.97 7.63 -13.58
N LEU A 440 4.28 7.60 -12.43
CA LEU A 440 4.02 6.36 -11.71
C LEU A 440 3.14 5.41 -12.54
N ASN A 441 2.10 5.91 -13.20
CA ASN A 441 1.24 5.11 -14.07
C ASN A 441 2.05 4.47 -15.22
N LEU A 442 2.96 5.22 -15.84
CA LEU A 442 3.85 4.72 -16.88
C LEU A 442 4.77 3.61 -16.35
N GLY A 443 5.37 3.77 -15.17
CA GLY A 443 6.21 2.73 -14.56
C GLY A 443 5.43 1.43 -14.24
N VAL A 444 4.18 1.57 -13.80
CA VAL A 444 3.30 0.41 -13.59
C VAL A 444 2.95 -0.27 -14.92
N ALA A 445 2.60 0.52 -15.95
CA ALA A 445 2.32 -0.01 -17.28
C ALA A 445 3.54 -0.76 -17.85
N LEU A 446 4.76 -0.24 -17.68
CA LEU A 446 5.99 -0.89 -18.11
C LEU A 446 6.17 -2.25 -17.45
N SER A 447 5.93 -2.34 -16.13
CA SER A 447 6.03 -3.60 -15.38
C SER A 447 5.05 -4.65 -15.91
N TYR A 448 3.84 -4.23 -16.26
CA TYR A 448 2.83 -5.10 -16.88
C TYR A 448 3.22 -5.52 -18.30
N ILE A 449 3.78 -4.61 -19.09
CA ILE A 449 4.26 -4.93 -20.44
C ILE A 449 5.35 -5.99 -20.39
N LEU A 450 6.34 -5.84 -19.50
CA LEU A 450 7.44 -6.79 -19.37
C LEU A 450 6.94 -8.18 -18.96
N GLU A 451 6.04 -8.27 -17.98
CA GLU A 451 5.45 -9.55 -17.56
C GLU A 451 4.58 -10.17 -18.67
N LYS A 452 3.74 -9.36 -19.31
CA LYS A 452 2.80 -9.85 -20.33
C LYS A 452 3.49 -10.25 -21.62
N ALA A 453 4.52 -9.52 -22.04
CA ALA A 453 5.33 -9.87 -23.20
C ALA A 453 5.98 -11.25 -23.02
N SER A 454 6.55 -11.51 -21.83
CA SER A 454 7.07 -12.84 -21.48
C SER A 454 5.98 -13.91 -21.48
N SER A 455 4.80 -13.64 -20.93
CA SER A 455 3.71 -14.63 -20.87
C SER A 455 3.07 -14.94 -22.23
N ASN A 456 3.10 -13.98 -23.16
CA ASN A 456 2.53 -14.10 -24.51
C ASN A 456 3.59 -14.49 -25.56
N ASN A 457 4.83 -14.79 -25.16
CA ASN A 457 5.96 -15.06 -26.07
C ASN A 457 6.15 -13.96 -27.12
N VAL A 458 6.04 -12.69 -26.72
CA VAL A 458 6.30 -11.54 -27.59
C VAL A 458 7.67 -10.99 -27.25
N SER A 459 8.55 -10.91 -28.25
CA SER A 459 9.88 -10.32 -28.10
C SER A 459 9.79 -8.80 -28.24
N ILE A 460 10.30 -8.08 -27.25
CA ILE A 460 10.20 -6.61 -27.17
C ILE A 460 11.55 -5.95 -26.89
N ASP A 461 11.70 -4.71 -27.34
CA ASP A 461 12.70 -3.77 -26.88
C ASP A 461 12.03 -2.57 -26.21
N ILE A 462 12.64 -2.05 -25.15
CA ILE A 462 12.23 -0.79 -24.53
C ILE A 462 13.18 0.30 -25.02
N VAL A 463 12.62 1.33 -25.65
CA VAL A 463 13.37 2.46 -26.19
C VAL A 463 13.06 3.70 -25.35
N PHE A 464 14.12 4.32 -24.82
CA PHE A 464 14.04 5.52 -23.98
C PHE A 464 14.47 6.78 -24.69
N GLU A 465 15.12 6.66 -25.85
CA GLU A 465 15.59 7.80 -26.64
C GLU A 465 14.67 8.04 -27.83
N PHE A 466 13.87 9.09 -27.77
CA PHE A 466 12.96 9.53 -28.83
C PHE A 466 12.63 11.02 -28.66
N ASP A 467 12.02 11.62 -29.68
CA ASP A 467 11.48 12.98 -29.63
C ASP A 467 10.00 12.94 -29.19
N GLU A 468 9.79 13.15 -27.89
CA GLU A 468 8.45 13.15 -27.25
C GLU A 468 7.51 14.17 -27.90
N GLU A 469 7.99 15.38 -28.20
CA GLU A 469 7.18 16.46 -28.75
C GLU A 469 6.66 16.09 -30.14
N GLN A 470 7.51 15.51 -30.97
CA GLN A 470 7.14 15.10 -32.32
C GLN A 470 6.22 13.86 -32.31
N LEU A 471 6.44 12.90 -31.40
CA LEU A 471 5.51 11.77 -31.23
C LEU A 471 4.10 12.24 -30.89
N LEU A 472 3.96 13.16 -29.92
CA LEU A 472 2.67 13.71 -29.53
C LEU A 472 1.98 14.44 -30.70
N LYS A 473 2.75 15.17 -31.53
CA LYS A 473 2.22 15.76 -32.76
C LYS A 473 1.69 14.71 -33.75
N CYS A 474 2.35 13.57 -33.88
CA CYS A 474 1.87 12.46 -34.73
C CYS A 474 0.52 11.91 -34.25
N PHE A 475 0.27 11.91 -32.95
CA PHE A 475 -1.01 11.46 -32.37
C PHE A 475 -2.14 12.49 -32.51
N SER A 476 -1.87 13.63 -33.16
CA SER A 476 -2.79 14.75 -33.32
C SER A 476 -3.30 15.29 -31.98
N THR A 477 -2.50 15.16 -30.92
CA THR A 477 -2.84 15.70 -29.60
C THR A 477 -2.32 17.13 -29.52
N THR A 478 -3.24 18.10 -29.58
CA THR A 478 -2.91 19.54 -29.53
C THR A 478 -2.77 20.07 -28.10
N ASN A 479 -2.96 19.19 -27.10
CA ASN A 479 -2.87 19.56 -25.68
C ASN A 479 -1.54 19.05 -25.11
N ASN A 480 -0.66 19.98 -24.73
CA ASN A 480 0.64 19.77 -24.06
C ASN A 480 0.53 19.13 -22.64
N SER A 481 -0.47 18.29 -22.40
CA SER A 481 -0.76 17.68 -21.10
C SER A 481 -0.65 16.15 -21.14
N GLU A 482 0.07 15.60 -22.10
CA GLU A 482 0.37 14.18 -22.21
C GLU A 482 1.86 13.98 -21.98
N SER A 483 2.25 12.81 -21.46
CA SER A 483 3.66 12.46 -21.28
C SER A 483 3.94 11.02 -21.68
N ILE A 484 5.09 10.85 -22.33
CA ILE A 484 5.63 9.60 -22.83
C ILE A 484 6.96 9.34 -22.10
N GLY A 485 7.04 8.25 -21.35
CA GLY A 485 8.26 7.89 -20.61
C GLY A 485 9.17 6.92 -21.37
N TYR A 486 8.61 6.16 -22.31
CA TYR A 486 9.27 5.12 -23.10
C TYR A 486 8.36 4.71 -24.25
N VAL A 487 8.95 4.04 -25.24
CA VAL A 487 8.21 3.32 -26.29
C VAL A 487 8.66 1.86 -26.32
N VAL A 488 7.80 0.98 -26.84
CA VAL A 488 8.02 -0.47 -26.83
C VAL A 488 8.01 -0.97 -28.27
N GLY A 489 9.16 -1.37 -28.78
CA GLY A 489 9.28 -1.99 -30.10
C GLY A 489 8.98 -3.48 -30.02
N ILE A 490 7.99 -3.96 -30.78
CA ILE A 490 7.69 -5.39 -30.92
C ILE A 490 8.50 -5.93 -32.10
N LYS A 491 9.40 -6.87 -31.85
CA LYS A 491 10.34 -7.37 -32.86
C LYS A 491 9.64 -8.20 -33.93
N ASN A 492 10.28 -8.24 -35.10
CA ASN A 492 10.04 -9.27 -36.10
C ASN A 492 10.46 -10.64 -35.52
N ASP A 493 9.67 -11.68 -35.79
CA ASP A 493 9.95 -13.06 -35.36
C ASP A 493 11.13 -13.67 -36.12
#